data_AF-A0AAW2WH77-F1
#
_entry.id   AF-A0AAW2WH77-F1
#
_cell.length_a   1.000
_cell.length_b   1.000
_cell.length_c   1.000
_cell.angle_alpha   90.00
_cell.angle_beta   90.00
_cell.angle_gamma   90.00
#
_symmetry.space_group_name_H-M   'P 1'
#
loop_
_entity.id
_entity.type
_entity.pdbx_description
1 polymer ?
#
loop_
_entity_poly.entity_id
_entity_poly.type
_entity_poly.pdbx_seq_one_letter_code
_entity_poly.pdbx_strand_id
1 'polypeptide(L)'
;MLDSFALLSISAGQAFQITSCHQELLPHISHHHKRYQITVIYIFAPTLAFCNAFGCGLTGWSSASMYGILAILTIGAWGGASHGGVMTRLVACGVIMSITDPASDLMQDFKTGYMTLASRRSIFVSQVIGTEMGCVISPCVVLIFYKAFTDIGYPTSEYPGPFATVYYTMARLGLKASHHSQSIA
;
A
#
# COMPACT_ATOMS: atom_id res chain seq x y z
N MET A 1 6.08 27.98 0.46
CA MET A 1 4.88 27.27 -0.05
C MET A 1 5.37 26.36 -1.16
N LEU A 2 5.42 25.04 -0.95
CA LEU A 2 5.73 24.12 -2.04
C LEU A 2 4.57 24.16 -3.02
N ASP A 3 4.81 24.46 -4.30
CA ASP A 3 3.75 24.41 -5.29
C ASP A 3 3.14 23.00 -5.31
N SER A 4 1.83 22.91 -5.17
CA SER A 4 1.08 21.64 -5.17
C SER A 4 1.42 20.76 -6.38
N PHE A 5 1.84 21.39 -7.48
CA PHE A 5 2.29 20.73 -8.71
C PHE A 5 3.64 20.00 -8.56
N ALA A 6 4.57 20.55 -7.78
CA ALA A 6 5.86 19.92 -7.49
C ALA A 6 5.67 18.73 -6.53
N LEU A 7 4.80 18.86 -5.53
CA LEU A 7 4.40 17.78 -4.64
C LEU A 7 3.69 16.65 -5.38
N LEU A 8 2.78 16.98 -6.31
CA LEU A 8 2.10 16.02 -7.17
C LEU A 8 3.07 15.27 -8.10
N SER A 9 4.01 15.98 -8.73
CA SER A 9 5.00 15.38 -9.64
C SER A 9 5.97 14.45 -8.89
N ILE A 10 6.33 14.81 -7.66
CA ILE A 10 7.23 14.03 -6.81
C ILE A 10 6.54 12.79 -6.23
N SER A 11 5.32 12.93 -5.72
CA SER A 11 4.52 11.80 -5.23
C SER A 11 4.14 10.84 -6.37
N ALA A 12 3.78 11.36 -7.55
CA ALA A 12 3.57 10.56 -8.75
C ALA A 12 4.85 9.83 -9.21
N GLY A 13 6.02 10.47 -9.11
CA GLY A 13 7.31 9.87 -9.45
C GLY A 13 7.72 8.72 -8.53
N GLN A 14 7.50 8.85 -7.22
CA GLN A 14 7.71 7.76 -6.26
C GLN A 14 6.70 6.63 -6.46
N ALA A 15 5.41 6.98 -6.64
CA ALA A 15 4.35 6.00 -6.90
C ALA A 15 4.63 5.16 -8.16
N PHE A 16 5.20 5.77 -9.20
CA PHE A 16 5.58 5.09 -10.44
C PHE A 16 6.77 4.12 -10.23
N GLN A 17 7.77 4.52 -9.45
CA GLN A 17 8.91 3.65 -9.10
C GLN A 17 8.48 2.45 -8.26
N ILE A 18 7.64 2.67 -7.25
CA ILE A 18 7.09 1.61 -6.40
C ILE A 18 6.22 0.66 -7.23
N THR A 19 5.36 1.18 -8.11
CA THR A 19 4.56 0.38 -9.06
C THR A 19 5.44 -0.49 -9.95
N SER A 20 6.56 0.05 -10.43
CA SER A 20 7.50 -0.68 -11.29
C SER A 20 8.19 -1.83 -10.53
N CYS A 21 8.61 -1.60 -9.28
CA CYS A 21 9.21 -2.64 -8.45
C CYS A 21 8.19 -3.71 -8.01
N HIS A 22 6.95 -3.30 -7.74
CA HIS A 22 5.85 -4.22 -7.48
C HIS A 22 5.51 -5.11 -8.69
N GLN A 23 5.60 -4.58 -9.92
CA GLN A 23 5.33 -5.34 -11.14
C GLN A 23 6.32 -6.50 -11.35
N GLU A 24 7.57 -6.35 -10.88
CA GLU A 24 8.62 -7.38 -10.93
C GLU A 24 8.43 -8.48 -9.88
N LEU A 25 7.85 -8.16 -8.71
CA LEU A 25 7.64 -9.12 -7.60
C LEU A 25 6.25 -9.80 -7.62
N LEU A 26 5.26 -9.21 -8.30
CA LEU A 26 3.91 -9.75 -8.44
C LEU A 26 3.69 -10.93 -9.43
N PRO A 27 4.58 -11.30 -10.37
CA PRO A 27 4.22 -12.32 -11.35
C PRO A 27 4.06 -13.71 -10.71
N HIS A 28 4.58 -13.93 -9.49
CA HIS A 28 4.49 -15.22 -8.81
C HIS A 28 3.16 -15.47 -8.06
N ILE A 29 2.40 -14.41 -7.70
CA ILE A 29 1.12 -14.52 -6.96
C ILE A 29 -0.09 -14.49 -7.92
N SER A 30 0.14 -14.14 -9.18
CA SER A 30 -0.89 -13.63 -10.09
C SER A 30 -1.25 -14.60 -11.21
N HIS A 31 -1.31 -15.92 -10.96
CA HIS A 31 -1.67 -16.86 -12.04
C HIS A 31 -3.18 -16.97 -12.30
N HIS A 32 -4.06 -16.25 -11.55
CA HIS A 32 -5.51 -16.49 -11.68
C HIS A 32 -6.50 -15.34 -11.38
N HIS A 33 -6.11 -14.05 -11.33
CA HIS A 33 -7.05 -12.98 -10.96
C HIS A 33 -7.21 -11.90 -12.03
N LYS A 34 -8.46 -11.51 -12.28
CA LYS A 34 -8.90 -10.63 -13.40
C LYS A 34 -8.17 -9.28 -13.37
N ARG A 35 -7.23 -9.11 -14.31
CA ARG A 35 -6.33 -7.95 -14.49
C ARG A 35 -7.02 -6.58 -14.44
N TYR A 36 -8.28 -6.50 -14.84
CA TYR A 36 -9.05 -5.26 -14.92
C TYR A 36 -9.18 -4.52 -13.59
N GLN A 37 -9.52 -5.19 -12.48
CA GLN A 37 -9.71 -4.52 -11.18
C GLN A 37 -8.40 -3.95 -10.64
N ILE A 38 -7.30 -4.67 -10.83
CA ILE A 38 -5.96 -4.26 -10.41
C ILE A 38 -5.51 -3.04 -11.24
N THR A 39 -5.75 -3.04 -12.54
CA THR A 39 -5.44 -1.88 -13.40
C THR A 39 -6.22 -0.63 -12.97
N VAL A 40 -7.50 -0.76 -12.63
CA VAL A 40 -8.30 0.37 -12.14
C VAL A 40 -7.72 0.92 -10.83
N ILE A 41 -7.33 0.07 -9.88
CA ILE A 41 -6.70 0.51 -8.63
C ILE A 41 -5.41 1.30 -8.91
N TYR A 42 -4.56 0.84 -9.83
CA TYR A 42 -3.33 1.55 -10.20
C TYR A 42 -3.58 2.94 -10.80
N ILE A 43 -4.71 3.16 -11.47
CA ILE A 43 -5.07 4.47 -12.02
C ILE A 43 -5.53 5.43 -10.91
N PHE A 44 -6.26 4.92 -9.91
CA PHE A 44 -6.79 5.75 -8.81
C PHE A 44 -5.77 5.99 -7.67
N ALA A 45 -4.82 5.08 -7.47
CA ALA A 45 -3.85 5.14 -6.39
C ALA A 45 -3.02 6.44 -6.35
N PRO A 46 -2.52 7.01 -7.47
CA PRO A 46 -1.75 8.26 -7.46
C PRO A 46 -2.56 9.46 -6.96
N THR A 47 -3.84 9.53 -7.30
CA THR A 47 -4.75 10.60 -6.81
C THR A 47 -4.91 10.49 -5.29
N LEU A 48 -5.09 9.28 -4.77
CA LEU A 48 -5.18 9.06 -3.33
C LEU A 48 -3.86 9.36 -2.61
N ALA A 49 -2.71 9.04 -3.22
CA ALA A 49 -1.40 9.37 -2.67
C ALA A 49 -1.16 10.87 -2.60
N PHE A 50 -1.59 11.63 -3.61
CA PHE A 50 -1.54 13.09 -3.56
C PHE A 50 -2.41 13.64 -2.43
N CYS A 51 -3.64 13.18 -2.31
CA CYS A 51 -4.53 13.56 -1.21
C CYS A 51 -3.93 13.23 0.16
N ASN A 52 -3.34 12.03 0.32
CA ASN A 52 -2.72 11.60 1.57
C ASN A 52 -1.50 12.47 1.91
N ALA A 53 -0.62 12.72 0.95
CA ALA A 53 0.56 13.57 1.15
C ALA A 53 0.17 15.00 1.53
N PHE A 54 -0.81 15.59 0.83
CA PHE A 54 -1.33 16.91 1.16
C PHE A 54 -1.94 16.96 2.57
N GLY A 55 -2.79 15.99 2.90
CA GLY A 55 -3.39 15.85 4.22
C GLY A 55 -2.34 15.73 5.31
N CYS A 56 -1.37 14.84 5.12
CA CYS A 56 -0.24 14.65 6.03
C CYS A 56 0.62 15.92 6.18
N GLY A 57 0.76 16.73 5.12
CA GLY A 57 1.46 18.02 5.20
C GLY A 57 0.78 19.02 6.15
N LEU A 58 -0.56 18.98 6.22
CA LEU A 58 -1.36 19.84 7.09
C LEU A 58 -1.52 19.28 8.52
N THR A 59 -1.81 17.99 8.65
CA THR A 59 -2.16 17.35 9.93
C THR A 59 -0.99 16.65 10.62
N GLY A 60 0.06 16.32 9.87
CA GLY A 60 1.16 15.48 10.34
C GLY A 60 0.85 13.98 10.40
N TRP A 61 -0.31 13.54 9.90
CA TRP A 61 -0.77 12.15 10.01
C TRP A 61 -1.01 11.50 8.64
N SER A 62 -0.54 10.25 8.45
CA SER A 62 -0.83 9.42 7.25
C SER A 62 -2.12 8.62 7.44
N SER A 63 -3.03 8.72 6.47
CA SER A 63 -4.29 7.97 6.42
C SER A 63 -4.24 6.78 5.44
N ALA A 64 -3.04 6.35 5.01
CA ALA A 64 -2.88 5.24 4.07
C ALA A 64 -3.58 3.95 4.50
N SER A 65 -3.50 3.61 5.79
CA SER A 65 -4.17 2.43 6.36
C SER A 65 -5.70 2.49 6.17
N MET A 66 -6.30 3.68 6.27
CA MET A 66 -7.72 3.89 6.03
C MET A 66 -8.05 3.76 4.53
N TYR A 67 -7.19 4.29 3.64
CA TYR A 67 -7.35 4.09 2.20
C TYR A 67 -7.23 2.62 1.80
N GLY A 68 -6.35 1.85 2.44
CA GLY A 68 -6.24 0.40 2.27
C GLY A 68 -7.52 -0.34 2.69
N ILE A 69 -8.09 -0.01 3.85
CA ILE A 69 -9.37 -0.58 4.31
C ILE A 69 -10.52 -0.21 3.36
N LEU A 70 -10.56 1.03 2.86
CA LEU A 70 -11.54 1.43 1.86
C LEU A 70 -11.40 0.63 0.57
N ALA A 71 -10.17 0.35 0.11
CA ALA A 71 -9.91 -0.49 -1.06
C ALA A 71 -10.42 -1.93 -0.88
N ILE A 72 -10.28 -2.50 0.32
CA ILE A 72 -10.83 -3.81 0.68
C ILE A 72 -12.36 -3.83 0.52
N LEU A 73 -13.04 -2.76 0.98
CA LEU A 73 -14.49 -2.67 0.94
C LEU A 73 -15.02 -2.40 -0.47
N THR A 74 -14.37 -1.51 -1.24
CA THR A 74 -14.82 -1.12 -2.59
C THR A 74 -14.66 -2.24 -3.61
N ILE A 75 -13.49 -2.88 -3.67
CA ILE A 75 -13.27 -4.08 -4.50
C ILE A 75 -14.22 -5.19 -4.09
N GLY A 76 -14.53 -5.19 -2.81
CA GLY A 76 -15.49 -6.07 -2.25
C GLY A 76 -16.92 -5.93 -2.73
N ALA A 77 -17.44 -4.72 -2.66
CA ALA A 77 -18.75 -4.37 -3.19
C ALA A 77 -18.80 -4.60 -4.71
N TRP A 78 -17.70 -4.35 -5.43
CA TRP A 78 -17.63 -4.49 -6.88
C TRP A 78 -17.61 -5.95 -7.36
N GLY A 79 -16.79 -6.82 -6.74
CA GLY A 79 -16.47 -8.14 -7.29
C GLY A 79 -17.46 -9.27 -6.96
N GLY A 80 -18.28 -9.13 -5.92
CA GLY A 80 -19.05 -10.27 -5.37
C GLY A 80 -18.16 -11.46 -4.98
N ALA A 81 -18.75 -12.56 -4.49
CA ALA A 81 -17.97 -13.72 -3.99
C ALA A 81 -17.23 -14.51 -5.10
N SER A 82 -17.57 -14.27 -6.36
CA SER A 82 -17.03 -14.99 -7.53
C SER A 82 -15.66 -14.47 -8.01
N HIS A 83 -15.25 -13.26 -7.60
CA HIS A 83 -14.04 -12.58 -8.13
C HIS A 83 -12.89 -12.51 -7.10
N GLY A 84 -12.19 -13.63 -6.88
CA GLY A 84 -10.86 -13.62 -6.25
C GLY A 84 -10.78 -13.53 -4.72
N GLY A 85 -11.92 -13.71 -4.04
CA GLY A 85 -11.97 -13.99 -2.62
C GLY A 85 -11.34 -12.92 -1.71
N VAL A 86 -10.80 -13.36 -0.58
CA VAL A 86 -10.11 -12.49 0.41
C VAL A 86 -8.78 -11.98 -0.13
N MET A 87 -8.11 -12.75 -0.99
CA MET A 87 -6.77 -12.43 -1.50
C MET A 87 -6.78 -11.22 -2.44
N THR A 88 -7.73 -11.11 -3.37
CA THR A 88 -7.82 -9.93 -4.26
C THR A 88 -8.02 -8.63 -3.49
N ARG A 89 -8.80 -8.66 -2.40
CA ARG A 89 -8.99 -7.50 -1.52
C ARG A 89 -7.71 -7.12 -0.78
N LEU A 90 -6.98 -8.12 -0.27
CA LEU A 90 -5.69 -7.89 0.41
C LEU A 90 -4.62 -7.35 -0.55
N VAL A 91 -4.58 -7.86 -1.79
CA VAL A 91 -3.70 -7.33 -2.84
C VAL A 91 -4.06 -5.88 -3.15
N ALA A 92 -5.35 -5.57 -3.32
CA ALA A 92 -5.81 -4.20 -3.55
C ALA A 92 -5.41 -3.26 -2.40
N CYS A 93 -5.59 -3.71 -1.16
CA CYS A 93 -5.15 -3.00 0.04
C CYS A 93 -3.65 -2.70 0.00
N GLY A 94 -2.84 -3.74 -0.25
CA GLY A 94 -1.38 -3.64 -0.29
C GLY A 94 -0.91 -2.67 -1.36
N VAL A 95 -1.50 -2.71 -2.56
CA VAL A 95 -1.18 -1.77 -3.64
C VAL A 95 -1.48 -0.33 -3.21
N ILE A 96 -2.68 -0.07 -2.67
CA ILE A 96 -3.04 1.29 -2.23
C ILE A 96 -2.09 1.80 -1.13
N MET A 97 -1.81 0.98 -0.11
CA MET A 97 -0.91 1.39 0.99
C MET A 97 0.52 1.59 0.49
N SER A 98 1.04 0.70 -0.36
CA SER A 98 2.38 0.83 -0.95
C SER A 98 2.60 2.14 -1.71
N ILE A 99 1.53 2.73 -2.26
CA ILE A 99 1.60 3.99 -3.01
C ILE A 99 1.30 5.20 -2.11
N THR A 100 0.36 5.07 -1.18
CA THR A 100 -0.12 6.18 -0.33
C THR A 100 0.78 6.47 0.86
N ASP A 101 1.40 5.46 1.49
CA ASP A 101 2.28 5.64 2.65
C ASP A 101 3.59 6.37 2.30
N PRO A 102 4.38 5.92 1.29
CA PRO A 102 5.64 6.59 0.97
C PRO A 102 5.45 8.04 0.49
N ALA A 103 4.29 8.36 -0.08
CA ALA A 103 3.95 9.72 -0.46
C ALA A 103 3.79 10.66 0.75
N SER A 104 3.20 10.17 1.85
CA SER A 104 3.14 10.93 3.10
C SER A 104 4.49 11.01 3.81
N ASP A 105 5.28 9.93 3.82
CA ASP A 105 6.61 9.93 4.43
C ASP A 105 7.52 10.95 3.75
N LEU A 106 7.52 11.00 2.42
CA LEU A 106 8.27 12.00 1.67
C LEU A 106 7.81 13.44 1.96
N MET A 107 6.51 13.66 2.20
CA MET A 107 6.02 14.97 2.63
C MET A 107 6.60 15.34 4.00
N GLN A 108 6.63 14.40 4.94
CA GLN A 108 7.22 14.62 6.26
C GLN A 108 8.73 14.89 6.14
N ASP A 109 9.43 14.17 5.28
CA ASP A 109 10.85 14.39 5.02
C ASP A 109 11.14 15.75 4.40
N PHE A 110 10.27 16.27 3.53
CA PHE A 110 10.44 17.63 3.04
C PHE A 110 10.25 18.68 4.13
N LYS A 111 9.33 18.43 5.08
CA LYS A 111 9.15 19.33 6.24
C LYS A 111 10.39 19.31 7.13
N THR A 112 10.90 18.12 7.46
CA THR A 112 12.15 17.94 8.21
C THR A 112 13.35 18.50 7.45
N GLY A 113 13.39 18.30 6.14
CA GLY A 113 14.41 18.80 5.22
C GLY A 113 14.47 20.32 5.17
N TYR A 114 13.31 20.98 5.18
CA TYR A 114 13.22 22.43 5.26
C TYR A 114 13.79 22.95 6.59
N MET A 115 13.55 22.25 7.70
CA MET A 115 14.10 22.60 9.02
C MET A 115 15.61 22.39 9.11
N THR A 116 16.15 21.40 8.39
CA THR A 116 17.57 21.07 8.34
C THR A 116 18.33 21.77 7.21
N LEU A 117 17.68 22.68 6.49
CA LEU A 117 18.23 23.39 5.31
C LEU A 117 18.73 22.43 4.21
N ALA A 118 18.23 21.20 4.18
CA ALA A 118 18.58 20.20 3.19
C ALA A 118 17.91 20.51 1.84
N SER A 119 18.64 20.27 0.75
CA SER A 119 18.10 20.47 -0.60
C SER A 119 16.99 19.46 -0.89
N ARG A 120 15.86 19.95 -1.39
CA ARG A 120 14.67 19.16 -1.75
C ARG A 120 14.97 18.06 -2.77
N ARG A 121 15.92 18.31 -3.70
CA ARG A 121 16.35 17.31 -4.67
C ARG A 121 17.13 16.17 -4.02
N SER A 122 17.96 16.48 -3.01
CA SER A 122 18.74 15.47 -2.29
C SER A 122 17.83 14.52 -1.52
N ILE A 123 16.79 15.06 -0.88
CA ILE A 123 15.79 14.27 -0.12
C ILE A 123 15.01 13.33 -1.04
N PHE A 124 14.60 13.82 -2.21
CA PHE A 124 13.92 12.99 -3.19
C PHE A 124 14.82 11.84 -3.67
N VAL A 125 16.09 12.13 -4.00
CA VAL A 125 17.04 11.12 -4.46
C VAL A 125 17.29 10.07 -3.37
N SER A 126 17.45 10.48 -2.11
CA SER A 126 17.62 9.51 -1.01
C SER A 126 16.40 8.61 -0.83
N GLN A 127 15.19 9.14 -1.04
CA GLN A 127 13.97 8.35 -0.94
C GLN A 127 13.83 7.33 -2.07
N VAL A 128 14.20 7.70 -3.31
CA VAL A 128 14.27 6.74 -4.42
C VAL A 128 15.22 5.59 -4.08
N ILE A 129 16.44 5.91 -3.67
CA ILE A 129 17.48 4.90 -3.38
C ILE A 129 17.07 4.03 -2.18
N GLY A 130 16.55 4.65 -1.12
CA GLY A 130 16.08 3.93 0.08
C GLY A 130 14.93 2.99 -0.23
N THR A 131 13.99 3.41 -1.08
CA THR A 131 12.87 2.56 -1.52
C THR A 131 13.37 1.38 -2.35
N GLU A 132 14.26 1.63 -3.32
CA GLU A 132 14.83 0.58 -4.16
C GLU A 132 15.60 -0.47 -3.33
N MET A 133 16.43 -0.01 -2.38
CA MET A 133 17.09 -0.89 -1.42
C MET A 133 16.09 -1.65 -0.55
N GLY A 134 15.04 -0.99 -0.07
CA GLY A 134 13.98 -1.58 0.72
C GLY A 134 13.23 -2.70 -0.01
N CYS A 135 12.99 -2.54 -1.31
CA CYS A 135 12.34 -3.56 -2.14
C CYS A 135 13.13 -4.87 -2.23
N VAL A 136 14.45 -4.83 -2.09
CA VAL A 136 15.31 -6.03 -2.09
C VAL A 136 15.55 -6.54 -0.66
N ILE A 137 15.88 -5.65 0.27
CA ILE A 137 16.23 -6.01 1.65
C ILE A 137 15.02 -6.58 2.39
N SER A 138 13.84 -5.99 2.24
CA SER A 138 12.61 -6.41 2.93
C SER A 138 12.24 -7.89 2.67
N PRO A 139 12.11 -8.36 1.41
CA PRO A 139 11.82 -9.78 1.16
C PRO A 139 12.95 -10.70 1.64
N CYS A 140 14.21 -10.29 1.51
CA CYS A 140 15.35 -11.09 2.02
C CYS A 140 15.26 -11.30 3.54
N VAL A 141 14.97 -10.25 4.31
CA VAL A 141 14.81 -10.34 5.76
C VAL A 141 13.62 -11.23 6.11
N VAL A 142 12.46 -11.02 5.49
CA VAL A 142 11.26 -11.86 5.72
C VAL A 142 11.55 -13.33 5.42
N LEU A 143 12.28 -13.64 4.34
CA LEU A 143 12.65 -15.01 3.99
C LEU A 143 13.59 -15.64 5.04
N ILE A 144 14.56 -14.90 5.56
CA ILE A 144 15.45 -15.38 6.62
C ILE A 144 14.62 -15.71 7.87
N PHE A 145 13.74 -14.82 8.28
CA PHE A 145 12.85 -15.05 9.43
C PHE A 145 11.91 -16.24 9.22
N TYR A 146 11.36 -16.39 8.01
CA TYR A 146 10.50 -17.53 7.65
C TYR A 146 11.25 -18.87 7.64
N LYS A 147 12.56 -18.86 7.40
CA LYS A 147 13.43 -20.04 7.48
C LYS A 147 13.89 -20.33 8.92
N ALA A 148 14.08 -19.29 9.73
CA ALA A 148 14.58 -19.40 11.10
C ALA A 148 13.48 -19.80 12.10
N PHE A 149 12.24 -19.34 11.90
CA PHE A 149 11.11 -19.60 12.79
C PHE A 149 9.95 -20.23 12.01
N THR A 150 9.48 -21.39 12.47
CA THR A 150 8.44 -22.17 11.78
C THR A 150 7.02 -21.69 12.07
N ASP A 151 6.86 -20.91 13.14
CA ASP A 151 5.60 -20.44 13.70
C ASP A 151 5.36 -18.93 13.49
N ILE A 152 6.25 -18.23 12.76
CA ILE A 152 6.13 -16.78 12.55
C ILE A 152 4.76 -16.36 12.02
N GLY A 153 4.16 -15.34 12.64
CA GLY A 153 2.86 -14.81 12.25
C GLY A 153 1.66 -15.49 12.90
N TYR A 154 1.83 -16.65 13.56
CA TYR A 154 0.76 -17.23 14.38
C TYR A 154 0.54 -16.43 15.67
N PRO A 155 -0.70 -16.32 16.18
CA PRO A 155 -0.99 -15.59 17.41
C PRO A 155 -0.33 -16.19 18.66
N THR A 156 0.12 -17.45 18.59
CA THR A 156 0.84 -18.17 19.65
C THR A 156 2.35 -18.16 19.48
N SER A 157 2.87 -17.51 18.44
CA SER A 157 4.31 -17.43 18.18
C SER A 157 4.95 -16.31 18.98
N GLU A 158 6.28 -16.38 19.13
CA GLU A 158 7.11 -15.30 19.67
C GLU A 158 7.04 -14.03 18.80
N TYR A 159 6.73 -14.19 17.51
CA TYR A 159 6.55 -13.08 16.56
C TYR A 159 5.15 -13.11 15.94
N PRO A 160 4.10 -12.69 16.68
CA PRO A 160 2.74 -12.66 16.17
C PRO A 160 2.58 -11.57 15.10
N GLY A 161 1.69 -11.82 14.12
CA GLY A 161 1.36 -10.89 13.04
C GLY A 161 0.00 -10.18 13.25
N PRO A 162 -0.11 -9.22 14.19
CA PRO A 162 -1.41 -8.63 14.53
C PRO A 162 -2.02 -7.87 13.36
N PHE A 163 -1.23 -7.08 12.62
CA PHE A 163 -1.72 -6.34 11.45
C PHE A 163 -2.20 -7.28 10.34
N ALA A 164 -1.48 -8.36 10.06
CA ALA A 164 -1.90 -9.36 9.08
C ALA A 164 -3.28 -9.94 9.44
N THR A 165 -3.51 -10.21 10.73
CA THR A 165 -4.80 -10.70 11.24
C THR A 165 -5.91 -9.64 11.08
N VAL A 166 -5.64 -8.38 11.40
CA VAL A 166 -6.61 -7.28 11.23
C VAL A 166 -7.00 -7.10 9.76
N TYR A 167 -6.05 -6.99 8.84
CA TYR A 167 -6.39 -6.81 7.42
C TYR A 167 -7.08 -8.03 6.81
N TYR A 168 -6.66 -9.24 7.20
CA TYR A 168 -7.31 -10.48 6.78
C TYR A 168 -8.77 -10.55 7.27
N THR A 169 -9.02 -10.21 8.54
CA THR A 169 -10.38 -10.19 9.09
C THR A 169 -11.24 -9.12 8.44
N MET A 170 -10.72 -7.93 8.17
CA MET A 170 -11.43 -6.88 7.42
C MET A 170 -11.78 -7.34 6.01
N ALA A 171 -10.85 -7.98 5.30
CA ALA A 171 -11.09 -8.52 3.96
C ALA A 171 -12.14 -9.63 3.96
N ARG A 172 -12.15 -10.48 5.00
CA ARG A 172 -13.16 -11.53 5.18
C ARG A 172 -14.54 -10.97 5.56
N LEU A 173 -14.60 -9.92 6.38
CA LEU A 173 -15.85 -9.23 6.73
C LEU A 173 -16.47 -8.56 5.51
N GLY A 174 -15.65 -7.84 4.73
CA GLY A 174 -16.10 -7.27 3.47
C GLY A 174 -16.71 -8.33 2.56
N LEU A 175 -16.07 -9.51 2.45
CA LEU A 175 -16.55 -10.59 1.57
C LEU A 175 -17.92 -11.13 1.98
N LYS A 176 -18.14 -11.31 3.28
CA LYS A 176 -19.44 -11.74 3.82
C LYS A 176 -20.55 -10.72 3.54
N ALA A 177 -20.26 -9.42 3.71
CA ALA A 177 -21.23 -8.36 3.44
C ALA A 177 -21.68 -8.36 1.96
N SER A 178 -20.73 -8.55 1.03
CA SER A 178 -21.03 -8.64 -0.40
C SER A 178 -21.90 -9.85 -0.76
N HIS A 179 -21.65 -11.01 -0.13
CA HIS A 179 -22.44 -12.23 -0.38
C HIS A 179 -23.87 -12.11 0.13
N HIS A 180 -24.07 -11.49 1.29
CA HIS A 180 -25.42 -11.24 1.83
C HIS A 180 -26.23 -10.32 0.91
N SER A 181 -25.62 -9.27 0.36
CA SER A 181 -26.29 -8.36 -0.58
C SER A 181 -26.71 -9.02 -1.89
N GLN A 182 -26.03 -10.07 -2.35
CA GLN A 182 -26.38 -10.81 -3.57
C GLN A 182 -27.42 -11.91 -3.33
N SER A 183 -27.69 -12.29 -2.08
CA SER A 183 -28.73 -13.27 -1.73
C SER A 183 -30.11 -12.65 -1.55
N ILE A 184 -30.19 -11.31 -1.52
CA ILE A 184 -31.43 -10.53 -1.31
C ILE A 184 -31.88 -9.87 -2.63
N ALA A 185 -31.01 -9.83 -3.65
CA ALA A 185 -31.29 -9.35 -5.00
C ALA A 185 -31.61 -10.53 -5.93
#